data_AF-A0A8T3VLP5-F1
#
_entry.id   AF-A0A8T3VLP5-F1
#
_cell.length_a   1.000
_cell.length_b   1.000
_cell.length_c   1.000
_cell.angle_alpha   90.00
_cell.angle_beta   90.00
_cell.angle_gamma   90.00
#
_symmetry.space_group_name_H-M   'P 1'
#
loop_
_entity.id
_entity.type
_entity.pdbx_description
1 polymer ?
#
loop_
_entity_poly.entity_id
_entity_poly.type
_entity_poly.pdbx_seq_one_letter_code
_entity_poly.pdbx_strand_id
1 'polypeptide(L)'
;MAEISDAIAMIKKAESDAEQLIIDSESQSKDLINESRVKAEEIISEAKKSAEEEAKNTVFDAEDKAKEEAKSIAASSENDVKSLKDAAMANVDEAASIIVKNIL
;
A
#
# COMPACT_ATOMS: atom_id res chain seq x y z
N MET A 1 -15.69 15.90 -74.18
CA MET A 1 -15.88 14.48 -73.79
C MET A 1 -14.68 13.93 -73.01
N ALA A 2 -13.43 14.22 -73.40
CA ALA A 2 -12.24 13.82 -72.63
C ALA A 2 -12.19 14.41 -71.20
N GLU A 3 -12.44 15.72 -71.04
CA GLU A 3 -12.37 16.40 -69.73
C GLU A 3 -13.37 15.88 -68.69
N ILE A 4 -14.56 15.45 -69.12
CA ILE A 4 -15.58 14.89 -68.22
C ILE A 4 -15.16 13.47 -67.76
N SER A 5 -14.53 12.70 -68.66
CA SER A 5 -14.01 11.38 -68.33
C SER A 5 -12.88 11.47 -67.29
N ASP A 6 -11.98 12.43 -67.43
CA ASP A 6 -10.89 12.66 -66.48
C ASP A 6 -11.40 13.13 -65.12
N ALA A 7 -12.40 14.02 -65.11
CA ALA A 7 -13.06 14.45 -63.87
C ALA A 7 -13.71 13.27 -63.12
N ILE A 8 -14.40 12.37 -63.83
CA ILE A 8 -15.00 11.18 -63.22
C ILE A 8 -13.92 10.22 -62.67
N ALA A 9 -12.81 10.04 -63.38
CA ALA A 9 -11.70 9.22 -62.90
C ALA A 9 -11.06 9.81 -61.62
N MET A 10 -10.92 11.13 -61.56
CA MET A 10 -10.44 11.83 -60.36
C MET A 10 -11.40 11.67 -59.18
N ILE A 11 -12.73 11.78 -59.40
CA ILE A 11 -13.74 11.58 -58.35
C ILE A 11 -13.67 10.16 -57.80
N LYS A 12 -13.63 9.13 -58.67
CA LYS A 12 -13.53 7.74 -58.23
C LYS A 12 -12.25 7.45 -57.45
N LYS A 13 -11.14 8.07 -57.85
CA LYS A 13 -9.89 7.95 -57.10
C LYS A 13 -10.02 8.59 -55.72
N ALA A 14 -10.59 9.81 -55.65
CA ALA A 14 -10.82 10.48 -54.38
C ALA A 14 -11.76 9.70 -53.45
N GLU A 15 -12.80 9.07 -54.00
CA GLU A 15 -13.69 8.16 -53.26
C GLU A 15 -12.92 6.96 -52.69
N SER A 16 -12.11 6.30 -53.51
CA SER A 16 -11.28 5.17 -53.07
C SER A 16 -10.24 5.58 -52.01
N ASP A 17 -9.59 6.73 -52.19
CA ASP A 17 -8.61 7.25 -51.24
C ASP A 17 -9.28 7.60 -49.90
N ALA A 18 -10.51 8.15 -49.93
CA ALA A 18 -11.29 8.45 -48.74
C ALA A 18 -11.77 7.18 -48.02
N GLU A 19 -12.23 6.16 -48.75
CA GLU A 19 -12.58 4.86 -48.17
C GLU A 19 -11.39 4.21 -47.47
N GLN A 20 -10.21 4.23 -48.11
CA GLN A 20 -8.99 3.71 -47.51
C GLN A 20 -8.61 4.48 -46.23
N LEU A 21 -8.71 5.81 -46.26
CA LEU A 21 -8.45 6.65 -45.09
C LEU A 21 -9.37 6.31 -43.92
N ILE A 22 -10.65 6.02 -44.18
CA ILE A 22 -11.60 5.59 -43.14
C ILE A 22 -11.17 4.26 -42.53
N ILE A 23 -10.84 3.26 -43.37
CA ILE A 23 -10.41 1.94 -42.91
C ILE A 23 -9.13 2.05 -42.05
N ASP A 24 -8.16 2.82 -42.52
CA ASP A 24 -6.89 3.02 -41.82
C ASP A 24 -7.11 3.74 -40.48
N SER A 25 -7.97 4.76 -40.47
CA SER A 25 -8.31 5.51 -39.25
C SER A 25 -9.04 4.65 -38.23
N GLU A 26 -9.95 3.78 -38.68
CA GLU A 26 -10.65 2.84 -37.80
C GLU A 26 -9.69 1.80 -37.22
N SER A 27 -8.75 1.29 -38.01
CA SER A 27 -7.73 0.36 -37.53
C SER A 27 -6.83 1.02 -36.48
N GLN A 28 -6.29 2.19 -36.80
CA GLN A 28 -5.42 2.93 -35.88
C GLN A 28 -6.13 3.27 -34.57
N SER A 29 -7.40 3.66 -34.64
CA SER A 29 -8.21 3.93 -33.45
C SER A 29 -8.35 2.68 -32.56
N LYS A 30 -8.62 1.51 -33.17
CA LYS A 30 -8.71 0.25 -32.42
C LYS A 30 -7.37 -0.11 -31.77
N ASP A 31 -6.27 0.05 -32.49
CA ASP A 31 -4.92 -0.22 -31.97
C ASP A 31 -4.59 0.70 -30.79
N LEU A 32 -4.88 2.00 -30.91
CA LEU A 32 -4.68 2.97 -29.83
C LEU A 32 -5.52 2.66 -28.58
N ILE A 33 -6.78 2.26 -28.76
CA ILE A 33 -7.66 1.84 -27.65
C ILE A 33 -7.08 0.61 -26.96
N ASN A 34 -6.61 -0.37 -27.73
CA ASN A 34 -6.04 -1.59 -27.19
C ASN A 34 -4.73 -1.31 -26.42
N GLU A 35 -3.83 -0.53 -26.99
CA GLU A 35 -2.59 -0.12 -26.34
C GLU A 35 -2.86 0.66 -25.05
N SER A 36 -3.85 1.57 -25.08
CA SER A 36 -4.27 2.32 -23.89
C SER A 36 -4.82 1.41 -22.80
N ARG A 37 -5.59 0.39 -23.16
CA ARG A 37 -6.08 -0.63 -22.21
C ARG A 37 -4.94 -1.41 -21.57
N VAL A 38 -3.99 -1.89 -22.36
CA VAL A 38 -2.83 -2.63 -21.85
C VAL A 38 -2.03 -1.77 -20.88
N LYS A 39 -1.71 -0.53 -21.25
CA LYS A 39 -1.02 0.41 -20.36
C LYS A 39 -1.78 0.68 -19.07
N ALA A 40 -3.11 0.83 -19.14
CA ALA A 40 -3.93 1.01 -17.95
C ALA A 40 -3.91 -0.21 -17.02
N GLU A 41 -3.96 -1.42 -17.59
CA GLU A 41 -3.87 -2.68 -16.84
C GLU A 41 -2.48 -2.83 -16.18
N GLU A 42 -1.40 -2.46 -16.87
CA GLU A 42 -0.03 -2.44 -16.32
C GLU A 42 0.09 -1.47 -15.14
N ILE A 43 -0.38 -0.23 -15.30
CA ILE A 43 -0.36 0.79 -14.23
C ILE A 43 -1.13 0.30 -13.01
N ILE A 44 -2.31 -0.29 -13.20
CA ILE A 44 -3.13 -0.82 -12.10
C ILE A 44 -2.41 -1.98 -11.41
N SER A 45 -1.77 -2.87 -12.17
CA SER A 45 -1.02 -4.00 -11.64
C SER A 45 0.17 -3.56 -10.80
N GLU A 46 0.95 -2.59 -11.31
CA GLU A 46 2.09 -2.01 -10.60
C GLU A 46 1.65 -1.27 -9.33
N ALA A 47 0.59 -0.48 -9.40
CA ALA A 47 0.03 0.21 -8.24
C ALA A 47 -0.43 -0.77 -7.15
N LYS A 48 -1.07 -1.89 -7.53
CA LYS A 48 -1.47 -2.94 -6.58
C LYS A 48 -0.25 -3.58 -5.92
N LYS A 49 0.77 -3.92 -6.70
CA LYS A 49 2.00 -4.53 -6.17
C LYS A 49 2.71 -3.58 -5.19
N SER A 50 2.81 -2.30 -5.54
CA SER A 50 3.39 -1.28 -4.65
C SER A 50 2.58 -1.14 -3.36
N ALA A 51 1.25 -1.11 -3.44
CA ALA A 51 0.38 -1.02 -2.27
C ALA A 51 0.50 -2.25 -1.36
N GLU A 52 0.61 -3.46 -1.93
CA GLU A 52 0.84 -4.69 -1.16
C GLU A 52 2.19 -4.69 -0.44
N GLU A 53 3.23 -4.18 -1.09
CA GLU A 53 4.56 -4.06 -0.49
C GLU A 53 4.57 -3.01 0.65
N GLU A 54 3.97 -1.85 0.43
CA GLU A 54 3.84 -0.80 1.44
C GLU A 54 3.01 -1.26 2.65
N ALA A 55 1.93 -2.00 2.42
CA ALA A 55 1.13 -2.59 3.49
C ALA A 55 1.94 -3.59 4.32
N LYS A 56 2.73 -4.46 3.68
CA LYS A 56 3.62 -5.40 4.38
C LYS A 56 4.67 -4.68 5.22
N ASN A 57 5.31 -3.66 4.66
CA ASN A 57 6.31 -2.86 5.38
C ASN A 57 5.67 -2.15 6.59
N THR A 58 4.48 -1.58 6.42
CA THR A 58 3.75 -0.93 7.51
C THR A 58 3.45 -1.89 8.67
N VAL A 59 3.01 -3.12 8.35
CA VAL A 59 2.74 -4.14 9.38
C VAL A 59 4.03 -4.56 10.07
N PHE A 60 5.11 -4.79 9.31
CA PHE A 60 6.40 -5.18 9.87
C PHE A 60 6.96 -4.11 10.81
N ASP A 61 6.92 -2.84 10.41
CA ASP A 61 7.38 -1.71 11.23
C ASP A 61 6.52 -1.55 12.49
N ALA A 62 5.21 -1.77 12.39
CA ALA A 62 4.32 -1.73 13.54
C ALA A 62 4.60 -2.89 14.51
N GLU A 63 4.85 -4.10 14.01
CA GLU A 63 5.24 -5.24 14.83
C GLU A 63 6.58 -5.02 15.54
N ASP A 64 7.56 -4.44 14.86
CA ASP A 64 8.88 -4.17 15.45
C ASP A 64 8.78 -3.12 16.56
N LYS A 65 8.07 -2.01 16.30
CA LYS A 65 7.77 -1.00 17.33
C LYS A 65 7.03 -1.59 18.53
N ALA A 66 6.01 -2.42 18.29
CA ALA A 66 5.26 -3.05 19.35
C ALA A 66 6.14 -3.99 20.21
N LYS A 67 7.10 -4.70 19.59
CA LYS A 67 8.07 -5.55 20.31
C LYS A 67 9.00 -4.70 21.18
N GLU A 68 9.52 -3.60 20.66
CA GLU A 68 10.39 -2.70 21.42
C GLU A 68 9.64 -2.02 22.58
N GLU A 69 8.40 -1.56 22.36
CA GLU A 69 7.55 -1.04 23.41
C GLU A 69 7.26 -2.09 24.50
N ALA A 70 6.94 -3.32 24.10
CA ALA A 70 6.70 -4.42 25.05
C ALA A 70 7.93 -4.71 25.91
N LYS A 71 9.13 -4.72 25.32
CA LYS A 71 10.40 -4.87 26.07
C LYS A 71 10.59 -3.72 27.06
N SER A 72 10.33 -2.48 26.64
CA SER A 72 10.44 -1.30 27.49
C SER A 72 9.47 -1.37 28.68
N ILE A 73 8.22 -1.78 28.44
CA ILE A 73 7.21 -1.95 29.49
C ILE A 73 7.63 -3.05 30.47
N ALA A 74 8.12 -4.19 29.97
CA ALA A 74 8.59 -5.27 30.81
C ALA A 74 9.75 -4.83 31.71
N ALA A 75 10.75 -4.13 31.15
CA ALA A 75 11.87 -3.60 31.92
C ALA A 75 11.43 -2.57 32.98
N SER A 76 10.49 -1.68 32.64
CA SER A 76 9.92 -0.74 33.61
C SER A 76 9.18 -1.48 34.74
N SER A 77 8.36 -2.46 34.37
CA SER A 77 7.57 -3.25 35.32
C SER A 77 8.46 -4.04 36.29
N GLU A 78 9.58 -4.59 35.81
CA GLU A 78 10.57 -5.26 36.68
C GLU A 78 11.17 -4.28 37.70
N ASN A 79 11.50 -3.06 37.27
CA ASN A 79 12.01 -2.03 38.17
C ASN A 79 10.96 -1.59 39.21
N ASP A 80 9.71 -1.45 38.80
CA ASP A 80 8.61 -1.07 39.68
C ASP A 80 8.34 -2.16 40.74
N VAL A 81 8.30 -3.43 40.32
CA VAL A 81 8.15 -4.58 41.24
C VAL A 81 9.31 -4.66 42.22
N LYS A 82 10.54 -4.45 41.76
CA LYS A 82 11.72 -4.44 42.62
C LYS A 82 11.65 -3.31 43.65
N SER A 83 11.33 -2.10 43.20
CA SER A 83 11.19 -0.93 44.08
C SER A 83 10.09 -1.13 45.12
N LEU A 84 8.94 -1.70 44.72
CA LEU A 84 7.85 -2.05 45.62
C LEU A 84 8.28 -3.09 46.66
N LYS A 85 8.98 -4.14 46.22
CA LYS A 85 9.50 -5.18 47.11
C LYS A 85 10.46 -4.60 48.14
N ASP A 86 11.41 -3.77 47.69
CA ASP A 86 12.42 -3.17 48.57
C ASP A 86 11.74 -2.25 49.62
N ALA A 87 10.75 -1.45 49.21
CA ALA A 87 9.96 -0.62 50.10
C ALA A 87 9.14 -1.45 51.11
N ALA A 88 8.55 -2.55 50.67
CA ALA A 88 7.80 -3.46 51.55
C ALA A 88 8.72 -4.14 52.57
N MET A 89 9.88 -4.64 52.13
CA MET A 89 10.84 -5.34 52.99
C MET A 89 11.40 -4.45 54.10
N ALA A 90 11.55 -3.14 53.86
CA ALA A 90 12.01 -2.19 54.87
C ALA A 90 11.10 -2.10 56.12
N ASN A 91 9.82 -2.48 56.00
CA ASN A 91 8.83 -2.37 57.07
C ASN A 91 8.50 -3.72 57.75
N VAL A 92 9.09 -4.83 57.27
CA VAL A 92 8.76 -6.18 57.75
C VAL A 92 9.13 -6.38 59.22
N ASP A 93 10.32 -5.92 59.63
CA ASP A 93 10.81 -6.10 61.00
C ASP A 93 9.96 -5.33 62.02
N GLU A 94 9.55 -4.10 61.68
CA GLU A 94 8.68 -3.28 62.51
C GLU A 94 7.28 -3.91 62.63
N ALA A 95 6.71 -4.36 61.51
CA ALA A 95 5.43 -5.05 61.51
C ALA A 95 5.48 -6.34 62.36
N ALA A 96 6.55 -7.12 62.25
CA ALA A 96 6.75 -8.32 63.06
C ALA A 96 6.84 -7.99 64.57
N SER A 97 7.55 -6.91 64.93
CA SER A 97 7.66 -6.43 66.31
C SER A 97 6.30 -6.03 66.90
N ILE A 98 5.48 -5.31 66.13
CA ILE A 98 4.13 -4.91 66.53
C ILE A 98 3.23 -6.12 66.76
N ILE A 99 3.31 -7.13 65.89
CA ILE A 99 2.53 -8.37 66.03
C ILE A 99 2.90 -9.10 67.32
N VAL A 100 4.20 -9.30 67.58
CA VAL A 100 4.68 -9.99 68.80
C VAL A 100 4.23 -9.27 70.08
N LYS A 101 4.30 -7.94 70.10
CA LYS A 101 3.85 -7.11 71.24
C LYS A 101 2.34 -7.19 71.53
N ASN A 102 1.52 -7.53 70.55
CA ASN A 102 0.06 -7.60 70.72
C ASN A 102 -0.42 -9.01 71.07
N ILE A 103 0.42 -10.04 70.90
CA ILE A 103 0.08 -11.45 71.18
C ILE A 103 0.60 -11.91 72.55
N LEU A 104 1.74 -11.38 73.00
CA LEU A 104 2.34 -11.62 74.32
C LEU A 104 1.88 -10.57 75.33
#